data_AF-A0AA96TF93-F1
#
_entry.id   AF-A0AA96TF93-F1
#
_cell.length_a   1.000
_cell.length_b   1.000
_cell.length_c   1.000
_cell.angle_alpha   90.00
_cell.angle_beta   90.00
_cell.angle_gamma   90.00
#
_symmetry.space_group_name_H-M   'P 1'
#
loop_
_entity.id
_entity.type
_entity.pdbx_description
1 polymer ?
#
loop_
_entity_poly.entity_id
_entity_poly.type
_entity_poly.pdbx_seq_one_letter_code
_entity_poly.pdbx_strand_id
1 'polypeptide(L)'
;MARETPELVVSKMTKALRAGQVLIDWSQNNPAKTTVAPYSLRGRARPTVSAPITWGEVRACRRAEDLVFTAPDVLDRVDRLGDLFAELATTRAELPLR
;
A
#
# COMPACT_ATOMS: atom_id res chain seq x y z
N MET A 1 1.72 -11.94 13.17
CA MET A 1 2.78 -11.43 12.26
C MET A 1 4.12 -11.17 12.94
N ALA A 2 4.39 -10.02 13.59
CA ALA A 2 5.76 -9.75 14.12
C ALA A 2 6.28 -10.79 15.13
N ARG A 3 5.40 -11.51 15.82
CA ARG A 3 5.76 -12.66 16.67
C ARG A 3 5.93 -13.97 15.90
N GLU A 4 5.25 -14.12 14.76
CA GLU A 4 5.24 -15.32 13.92
C GLU A 4 6.40 -15.34 12.92
N THR A 5 6.79 -14.17 12.40
CA THR A 5 7.87 -13.98 11.42
C THR A 5 8.81 -12.85 11.87
N PRO A 6 9.45 -12.98 13.05
CA PRO A 6 10.26 -11.92 13.68
C PRO A 6 11.54 -11.58 12.91
N GLU A 7 11.95 -12.37 11.92
CA GLU A 7 13.08 -12.14 11.03
C GLU A 7 12.74 -11.25 9.83
N LEU A 8 11.46 -11.15 9.47
CA LEU A 8 10.99 -10.35 8.33
C LEU A 8 10.22 -9.09 8.76
N VAL A 9 9.59 -9.12 9.93
CA VAL A 9 8.60 -8.11 10.34
C VAL A 9 8.89 -7.55 11.72
N VAL A 10 8.85 -6.22 11.84
CA VAL A 10 8.93 -5.49 13.11
C VAL A 10 7.70 -4.59 13.29
N SER A 11 7.23 -4.40 14.52
CA SER A 11 6.16 -3.45 14.86
C SER A 11 6.60 -2.32 15.79
N LYS A 12 7.84 -2.38 16.30
CA LYS A 12 8.46 -1.33 17.11
C LYS A 12 8.97 -0.21 16.21
N MET A 13 8.67 1.03 16.59
CA MET A 13 9.05 2.21 15.80
C MET A 13 10.55 2.54 15.82
N THR A 14 11.35 1.94 16.70
CA THR A 14 12.80 2.19 16.77
C THR A 14 13.48 1.83 15.45
N LYS A 15 14.08 2.82 14.76
CA LYS A 15 14.70 2.62 13.43
C LYS A 15 15.81 1.57 13.43
N ALA A 16 16.61 1.49 14.50
CA ALA A 16 17.67 0.50 14.63
C ALA A 16 17.17 -0.95 14.63
N LEU A 17 15.90 -1.19 14.98
CA LEU A 17 15.28 -2.52 14.98
C LEU A 17 14.69 -2.92 13.63
N ARG A 18 14.92 -2.14 12.56
CA ARG A 18 14.32 -2.37 11.23
C ARG A 18 15.31 -2.88 10.19
N ALA A 19 16.60 -2.99 10.54
CA ALA A 19 17.61 -3.40 9.57
C ALA A 19 17.29 -4.81 9.03
N GLY A 20 17.10 -4.92 7.71
CA GLY A 20 16.71 -6.17 7.06
C GLY A 20 15.23 -6.56 7.22
N GLN A 21 14.40 -5.72 7.84
CA GLN A 21 13.01 -6.03 8.16
C GLN A 21 12.03 -4.97 7.65
N VAL A 22 10.78 -5.37 7.46
CA VAL A 22 9.67 -4.48 7.12
C VAL A 22 8.95 -4.06 8.40
N LEU A 23 8.80 -2.74 8.60
CA LEU A 23 7.95 -2.22 9.65
C LEU A 23 6.48 -2.28 9.23
N ILE A 24 5.65 -2.94 10.02
CA ILE A 24 4.19 -2.73 9.98
C ILE A 24 3.89 -1.46 10.78
N ASP A 25 3.69 -0.35 10.07
CA ASP A 25 3.44 0.95 10.67
C ASP A 25 1.97 1.13 11.06
N TRP A 26 1.57 0.49 12.16
CA TRP A 26 0.24 0.64 12.75
C TRP A 26 -0.10 2.07 13.19
N SER A 27 0.91 2.92 13.36
CA SER A 27 0.71 4.28 13.85
C SER A 27 0.02 5.19 12.82
N GLN A 28 -0.08 4.77 11.56
CA GLN A 28 -0.83 5.46 10.50
C GLN A 28 -2.34 5.53 10.79
N ASN A 29 -2.86 4.68 11.69
CA ASN A 29 -4.27 4.74 12.14
C ASN A 29 -4.54 5.85 13.16
N ASN A 30 -3.52 6.62 13.57
CA ASN A 30 -3.73 7.75 14.47
C ASN A 30 -4.46 8.89 13.74
N PRO A 31 -5.53 9.49 14.33
CA PRO A 31 -6.30 10.57 13.71
C PRO A 31 -5.49 11.80 13.27
N ALA A 32 -4.34 12.05 13.90
CA ALA A 32 -3.46 13.18 13.56
C ALA A 32 -2.57 12.92 12.33
N LYS A 33 -2.56 11.69 11.78
CA LYS A 33 -1.74 11.32 10.63
C LYS A 33 -2.56 11.27 9.33
N THR A 34 -1.85 11.46 8.23
CA THR A 34 -2.42 11.38 6.88
C THR A 34 -1.81 10.23 6.11
N THR A 35 -2.62 9.57 5.28
CA THR A 35 -2.19 8.60 4.28
C THR A 35 -2.49 9.16 2.90
N VAL A 36 -1.60 8.88 1.94
CA VAL A 36 -1.77 9.31 0.55
C VAL A 36 -3.08 8.72 -0.01
N ALA A 37 -3.91 9.57 -0.63
CA ALA A 37 -5.18 9.13 -1.20
C ALA A 37 -4.95 8.22 -2.43
N PRO A 38 -5.80 7.22 -2.68
CA PRO A 38 -5.80 6.46 -3.92
C PRO A 38 -5.86 7.38 -5.14
N TYR A 39 -5.16 7.01 -6.21
CA TYR A 39 -5.06 7.75 -7.47
C TYR A 39 -4.35 9.12 -7.41
N SER A 40 -3.90 9.57 -6.24
CA SER A 40 -3.15 10.83 -6.13
C SER A 40 -1.71 10.72 -6.66
N LEU A 41 -1.22 11.83 -7.23
CA LEU A 41 0.16 11.96 -7.68
C LEU A 41 1.13 12.12 -6.50
N ARG A 42 2.36 11.63 -6.69
CA ARG A 42 3.47 11.81 -5.76
C ARG A 42 4.39 12.92 -6.26
N GLY A 43 4.63 13.92 -5.43
CA GLY A 43 5.54 15.04 -5.71
C GLY A 43 7.01 14.61 -5.71
N ARG A 44 7.43 13.95 -6.79
CA ARG A 44 8.82 13.54 -7.07
C ARG A 44 9.20 13.97 -8.49
N ALA A 45 10.49 13.95 -8.81
CA ALA A 45 11.01 14.31 -10.13
C ALA A 45 10.32 13.53 -11.27
N ARG A 46 10.07 12.23 -11.06
CA ARG A 46 9.14 11.44 -11.86
C ARG A 46 7.83 11.31 -11.08
N PRO A 47 6.75 12.01 -11.45
CA PRO A 47 5.49 11.94 -10.73
C PRO A 47 4.84 10.57 -10.95
N THR A 48 4.82 9.76 -9.89
CA THR A 48 4.16 8.45 -9.86
C THR A 48 2.80 8.55 -9.18
N VAL A 49 1.95 7.54 -9.34
CA VAL A 49 0.60 7.51 -8.75
C VAL A 49 0.55 6.53 -7.58
N SER A 50 -0.22 6.84 -6.54
CA SER A 50 -0.66 5.87 -5.53
C SER A 50 -1.78 4.99 -6.11
N ALA A 51 -1.42 4.08 -7.03
CA ALA A 51 -2.38 3.30 -7.79
C ALA A 51 -2.86 2.06 -7.01
N PRO A 52 -4.19 1.83 -6.91
CA PRO A 52 -4.74 0.53 -6.56
C PRO A 52 -4.27 -0.57 -7.53
N ILE A 53 -3.94 -1.73 -6.97
CA ILE A 53 -3.44 -2.90 -7.70
C ILE A 53 -4.12 -4.18 -7.22
N THR A 54 -4.10 -5.21 -8.04
CA THR A 54 -4.66 -6.52 -7.72
C THR A 54 -3.68 -7.36 -6.88
N TRP A 55 -4.21 -8.35 -6.15
CA TRP A 55 -3.39 -9.36 -5.48
C TRP A 55 -2.57 -10.22 -6.45
N GLY A 56 -3.04 -10.38 -7.70
CA GLY A 56 -2.30 -11.08 -8.74
C GLY A 56 -1.00 -10.34 -9.07
N GLU A 57 -1.08 -9.02 -9.25
CA GLU A 57 0.09 -8.16 -9.49
C GLU A 57 1.09 -8.18 -8.32
N VAL A 58 0.59 -8.16 -7.07
CA VAL A 58 1.46 -8.27 -5.89
C VAL A 58 2.25 -9.58 -5.89
N ARG A 59 1.61 -10.73 -6.21
CA ARG A 59 2.29 -12.04 -6.26
C ARG A 59 3.23 -12.18 -7.46
N ALA A 60 2.91 -11.53 -8.57
CA ALA A 60 3.72 -11.55 -9.79
C ALA A 60 4.94 -10.61 -9.72
N CYS A 61 4.88 -9.58 -8.89
CA CYS A 61 5.96 -8.61 -8.70
C CYS A 61 7.29 -9.29 -8.37
N ARG A 62 8.35 -8.94 -9.10
CA ARG A 62 9.72 -9.39 -8.86
C ARG A 62 10.65 -8.21 -8.59
N ARG A 63 10.28 -7.02 -9.06
CA ARG A 63 11.03 -5.79 -8.91
C ARG A 63 10.11 -4.66 -8.52
N ALA A 64 10.62 -3.70 -7.75
CA ALA A 64 9.82 -2.56 -7.32
C ALA A 64 9.25 -1.76 -8.52
N GLU A 65 9.99 -1.71 -9.62
CA GLU A 65 9.59 -1.01 -10.85
C GLU A 65 8.34 -1.61 -11.51
N ASP A 66 8.03 -2.90 -11.27
CA ASP A 66 6.85 -3.58 -11.83
C ASP A 66 5.53 -2.95 -11.34
N LEU A 67 5.58 -2.23 -10.21
CA LEU A 67 4.42 -1.59 -9.57
C LEU A 67 4.57 -0.06 -9.49
N VAL A 68 5.31 0.53 -10.44
CA VAL A 68 5.46 1.99 -10.56
C VAL A 68 4.65 2.50 -11.75
N PHE A 69 3.62 3.27 -11.45
CA PHE A 69 2.70 3.83 -12.45
C PHE A 69 2.80 5.35 -12.51
N THR A 70 2.76 5.90 -13.71
CA THR A 70 2.56 7.33 -14.00
C THR A 70 1.07 7.60 -14.29
N ALA A 71 0.70 8.88 -14.46
CA ALA A 71 -0.69 9.23 -14.70
C ALA A 71 -1.27 8.57 -15.97
N PRO A 72 -0.59 8.57 -17.14
CA PRO A 72 -1.06 7.84 -18.32
C PRO A 72 -1.25 6.35 -18.06
N ASP A 73 -0.29 5.69 -17.40
CA ASP A 73 -0.40 4.26 -17.09
C ASP A 73 -1.66 3.94 -16.27
N VAL A 74 -2.03 4.83 -15.34
CA VAL A 74 -3.23 4.64 -14.51
C VAL A 74 -4.51 4.84 -15.30
N LEU A 75 -4.56 5.80 -16.24
CA LEU A 75 -5.71 5.96 -17.11
C LEU A 75 -5.94 4.71 -17.97
N ASP A 76 -4.89 4.20 -18.62
CA ASP A 76 -4.95 2.97 -19.42
C ASP A 76 -5.39 1.76 -18.57
N ARG A 77 -4.97 1.72 -17.31
CA ARG A 77 -5.38 0.67 -16.36
C ARG A 77 -6.86 0.77 -16.01
N VAL A 78 -7.38 1.97 -15.74
CA VAL A 78 -8.80 2.17 -15.43
C VAL A 78 -9.66 1.80 -16.63
N ASP A 79 -9.24 2.15 -17.85
CA ASP A 79 -9.96 1.76 -19.06
C ASP A 79 -10.02 0.24 -19.24
N ARG A 80 -8.94 -0.47 -18.90
CA ARG A 80 -8.84 -1.92 -19.06
C ARG A 80 -9.45 -2.74 -17.91
N LEU A 81 -9.32 -2.26 -16.68
CA LEU A 81 -9.62 -3.03 -15.45
C LEU A 81 -10.81 -2.46 -14.68
N GLY A 82 -11.28 -1.26 -15.01
CA GLY A 82 -12.20 -0.49 -14.17
C GLY A 82 -11.53 0.07 -12.91
N ASP A 83 -12.35 0.57 -11.99
CA ASP A 83 -11.88 1.05 -10.69
C ASP A 83 -11.71 -0.12 -9.70
N LEU A 84 -10.45 -0.52 -9.48
CA LEU A 84 -10.08 -1.58 -8.53
C LEU A 84 -10.35 -1.21 -7.06
N PHE A 85 -10.65 0.06 -6.76
CA PHE A 85 -10.92 0.55 -5.41
C PHE A 85 -12.42 0.78 -5.15
N ALA A 86 -13.28 0.57 -6.16
CA ALA A 86 -14.70 0.91 -6.10
C ALA A 86 -15.45 0.23 -4.94
N GLU A 87 -15.18 -1.06 -4.70
CA GLU A 87 -15.89 -1.83 -3.68
C GLU A 87 -15.62 -1.35 -2.25
N LEU A 88 -14.48 -0.70 -2.00
CA LEU A 88 -14.14 -0.18 -0.66
C LEU A 88 -14.99 1.02 -0.26
N ALA A 89 -15.64 1.70 -1.21
CA ALA A 89 -16.56 2.79 -0.91
C ALA A 89 -17.85 2.31 -0.21
N THR A 90 -18.25 1.05 -0.48
CA THR A 90 -19.52 0.48 0.00
C THR A 90 -19.32 -0.66 0.99
N THR A 91 -18.15 -1.31 0.97
CA THR A 91 -17.83 -2.42 1.88
C THR A 91 -17.42 -1.91 3.26
N ARG A 92 -18.09 -2.40 4.30
CA ARG A 92 -17.66 -2.21 5.69
C ARG A 92 -17.48 -3.57 6.36
N ALA A 93 -16.42 -3.69 7.14
CA ALA A 93 -16.16 -4.85 7.98
C ALA A 93 -16.14 -4.39 9.44
N GLU A 94 -16.81 -5.13 10.29
CA GLU A 94 -16.71 -4.94 11.73
C GLU A 94 -15.36 -5.45 12.24
N LEU A 95 -14.80 -4.76 13.22
CA LEU A 95 -13.64 -5.28 13.93
C LEU A 95 -14.11 -6.46 14.79
N PRO A 96 -13.34 -7.56 14.84
CA PRO A 96 -13.67 -8.69 15.70
C PRO A 96 -13.88 -8.22 17.14
N LEU A 97 -14.99 -8.65 17.75
CA LEU A 97 -15.15 -8.57 19.19
C LEU A 97 -14.12 -9.50 19.84
N ARG A 98 -13.51 -9.03 20.92
CA ARG A 98 -12.44 -9.75 21.62
C ARG A 98 -12.89 -11.10 22.15
#